data_AF-A0A3E0V9Y6-F1
#
_entry.id   AF-A0A3E0V9Y6-F1
#
_cell.length_a   1.000
_cell.length_b   1.000
_cell.length_c   1.000
_cell.angle_alpha   90.00
_cell.angle_beta   90.00
_cell.angle_gamma   90.00
#
_symmetry.space_group_name_H-M   'P 1'
#
loop_
_entity.id
_entity.type
_entity.pdbx_description
1 polymer ?
#
loop_
_entity_poly.entity_id
_entity_poly.type
_entity_poly.pdbx_seq_one_letter_code
_entity_poly.pdbx_strand_id
1 'polypeptide(L)'
;MREMSWYHTSTEPNWPARALDPISRLTEVTKERMRAVGSDGKSFERWAEGQLAKALHVGTYEAAIENMLRRMSDQDDAHEQFYLYRVQLHPESIIEPGVHKEPTNFVGDVVLEEVCTPGVNVYRYVNTREDPSSISLAVNVKAIHSVQGIPIPLPVETADPWVSRASARLLHAASLPIPEPKNALERMRRVLPTAVTLEAQKLTKEVALAMPAGLRDRFDVHFDDASLQADPSAFGSKLAGLAELVRNPRAVLRRLDQQP
;
A
#
# COMPACT_ATOMS: atom_id res chain seq x y z
N MET A 1 -6.16 29.13 2.10
CA MET A 1 -6.02 27.81 2.76
C MET A 1 -5.02 27.01 1.95
N ARG A 2 -3.98 26.42 2.56
CA ARG A 2 -3.08 25.51 1.82
C ARG A 2 -3.94 24.34 1.31
N GLU A 3 -3.86 24.03 0.02
CA GLU A 3 -4.48 22.84 -0.57
C GLU A 3 -3.98 21.61 0.21
N MET A 4 -4.88 20.97 0.96
CA MET A 4 -4.54 19.79 1.74
C MET A 4 -4.40 18.60 0.78
N SER A 5 -3.20 18.03 0.73
CA SER A 5 -2.91 16.83 -0.03
C SER A 5 -3.23 15.59 0.80
N TRP A 6 -3.85 14.59 0.17
CA TRP A 6 -4.14 13.28 0.76
C TRP A 6 -3.32 12.21 0.07
N TYR A 7 -3.19 11.03 0.68
CA TYR A 7 -2.29 9.99 0.20
C TYR A 7 -2.94 8.61 0.22
N HIS A 8 -2.50 7.76 -0.70
CA HIS A 8 -2.92 6.36 -0.80
C HIS A 8 -1.77 5.50 -1.31
N THR A 9 -1.68 4.26 -0.85
CA THR A 9 -0.76 3.26 -1.42
C THR A 9 -1.55 2.12 -2.04
N SER A 10 -1.20 1.76 -3.28
CA SER A 10 -1.84 0.66 -4.00
C SER A 10 -0.80 -0.18 -4.73
N THR A 11 -1.15 -1.42 -5.03
CA THR A 11 -0.40 -2.27 -5.98
C THR A 11 -0.83 -2.05 -7.42
N GLU A 12 -1.84 -1.20 -7.65
CA GLU A 12 -2.32 -0.86 -8.98
C GLU A 12 -1.56 0.35 -9.55
N PRO A 13 -0.84 0.24 -10.68
CA PRO A 13 0.03 1.31 -11.22
C PRO A 13 -0.70 2.58 -11.65
N ASN A 14 -1.99 2.47 -11.96
CA ASN A 14 -2.81 3.56 -12.49
C ASN A 14 -3.98 3.89 -11.55
N TRP A 15 -3.87 3.63 -10.24
CA TRP A 15 -4.94 3.97 -9.29
C TRP A 15 -5.33 5.46 -9.39
N PRO A 16 -6.62 5.83 -9.37
CA PRO A 16 -7.80 5.01 -9.15
C PRO A 16 -8.50 4.56 -10.44
N ALA A 17 -7.77 4.16 -11.49
CA ALA A 17 -8.35 3.79 -12.81
C ALA A 17 -9.56 2.84 -12.73
N ARG A 18 -9.60 1.90 -11.77
CA ARG A 18 -10.75 1.01 -11.53
C ARG A 18 -12.03 1.74 -11.13
N ALA A 19 -11.91 2.81 -10.35
CA ALA A 19 -13.03 3.63 -9.92
C ALA A 19 -13.37 4.74 -10.94
N LEU A 20 -12.41 5.13 -11.78
CA LEU A 20 -12.64 6.12 -12.84
C LEU A 20 -13.45 5.55 -14.02
N ASP A 21 -13.30 4.26 -14.33
CA ASP A 21 -14.14 3.56 -15.31
C ASP A 21 -14.36 2.09 -14.91
N PRO A 22 -15.35 1.81 -14.02
CA PRO A 22 -15.64 0.44 -13.57
C PRO A 22 -16.20 -0.45 -14.70
N ILE A 23 -16.58 0.14 -15.83
CA ILE A 23 -17.18 -0.55 -16.98
C ILE A 23 -16.10 -0.99 -17.99
N SER A 24 -14.97 -0.29 -18.06
CA SER A 24 -13.87 -0.52 -19.02
C SER A 24 -13.37 -1.96 -19.11
N ARG A 25 -13.45 -2.73 -18.03
CA ARG A 25 -12.95 -4.11 -17.96
C ARG A 25 -13.97 -5.18 -18.34
N LEU A 26 -15.24 -4.81 -18.43
CA LEU A 26 -16.30 -5.74 -18.77
C LEU A 26 -16.36 -5.91 -20.28
N THR A 27 -16.35 -7.16 -20.74
CA THR A 27 -16.66 -7.46 -22.14
C THR A 27 -18.14 -7.17 -22.41
N GLU A 28 -18.50 -6.86 -23.65
CA GLU A 28 -19.91 -6.65 -24.03
C GLU A 28 -20.79 -7.86 -23.67
N VAL A 29 -20.25 -9.08 -23.80
CA VAL A 29 -20.94 -10.31 -23.38
C VAL A 29 -21.24 -10.30 -21.87
N THR A 30 -20.31 -9.84 -21.03
CA THR A 30 -20.54 -9.73 -19.59
C THR A 30 -21.56 -8.63 -19.30
N LYS A 31 -21.52 -7.50 -20.00
CA LYS A 31 -22.51 -6.42 -19.85
C LYS A 31 -23.92 -6.90 -20.21
N GLU A 32 -24.07 -7.61 -21.34
CA GLU A 32 -25.34 -8.20 -21.77
C GLU A 32 -25.88 -9.23 -20.78
N ARG A 33 -25.02 -10.12 -20.27
CA ARG A 33 -25.41 -11.08 -19.22
C ARG A 33 -25.91 -10.37 -17.97
N MET A 34 -25.23 -9.31 -17.53
CA MET A 34 -25.65 -8.53 -16.37
C MET A 34 -26.97 -7.79 -16.61
N ARG A 35 -27.21 -7.27 -17.82
CA ARG A 35 -28.53 -6.69 -18.19
C ARG A 35 -29.64 -7.73 -18.21
N ALA A 36 -29.32 -8.98 -18.55
CA ALA A 36 -30.27 -10.10 -18.52
C ALA A 36 -30.53 -10.64 -17.10
N VAL A 37 -29.74 -10.24 -16.10
CA VAL A 37 -30.00 -10.54 -14.70
C VAL A 37 -31.06 -9.54 -14.19
N GLY A 38 -32.20 -10.04 -13.73
CA GLY A 38 -33.32 -9.22 -13.27
C GLY A 38 -34.34 -8.89 -14.38
N SER A 39 -35.56 -8.53 -13.97
CA SER A 39 -36.70 -8.37 -14.89
C SER A 39 -36.82 -6.99 -15.55
N ASP A 40 -36.03 -6.01 -15.12
CA ASP A 40 -36.14 -4.60 -15.55
C ASP A 40 -35.03 -4.13 -16.49
N GLY A 41 -34.05 -5.00 -16.79
CA GLY A 41 -32.93 -4.70 -17.69
C GLY A 41 -31.91 -3.68 -17.16
N LYS A 42 -32.04 -3.22 -15.90
CA LYS A 42 -31.26 -2.11 -15.33
C LYS A 42 -30.17 -2.55 -14.35
N SER A 43 -29.98 -3.85 -14.18
CA SER A 43 -29.04 -4.40 -13.19
C SER A 43 -27.59 -4.02 -13.49
N PHE A 44 -27.22 -3.88 -14.77
CA PHE A 44 -25.90 -3.44 -15.15
C PHE A 44 -25.66 -1.97 -14.78
N GLU A 45 -26.61 -1.09 -15.06
CA GLU A 45 -26.55 0.33 -14.74
C GLU A 45 -26.50 0.55 -13.23
N ARG A 46 -27.35 -0.15 -12.45
CA ARG A 46 -27.30 -0.11 -10.98
C ARG A 46 -25.98 -0.62 -10.41
N TRP A 47 -25.44 -1.69 -10.99
CA TRP A 47 -24.13 -2.20 -10.57
C TRP A 47 -23.02 -1.19 -10.86
N ALA A 48 -23.03 -0.56 -12.03
CA ALA A 48 -22.05 0.45 -12.41
C ALA A 48 -22.15 1.71 -11.54
N GLU A 49 -23.38 2.19 -11.28
CA GLU A 49 -23.67 3.25 -10.31
C GLU A 49 -23.16 2.88 -8.92
N GLY A 50 -23.41 1.64 -8.48
CA GLY A 50 -22.90 1.12 -7.22
C GLY A 50 -21.38 1.09 -7.13
N GLN A 51 -20.67 0.73 -8.22
CA GLN A 51 -19.20 0.80 -8.25
C GLN A 51 -18.69 2.24 -8.18
N LEU A 52 -19.35 3.19 -8.86
CA LEU A 52 -19.01 4.62 -8.79
C LEU A 52 -19.35 5.26 -7.43
N ALA A 53 -20.29 4.68 -6.70
CA ALA A 53 -20.69 5.12 -5.36
C ALA A 53 -19.75 4.61 -4.26
N LYS A 54 -18.90 3.60 -4.54
CA LYS A 54 -17.88 3.14 -3.60
C LYS A 54 -16.87 4.24 -3.34
N ALA A 55 -16.66 4.53 -2.06
CA ALA A 55 -15.67 5.49 -1.64
C ALA A 55 -14.26 4.94 -1.81
N LEU A 56 -13.35 5.83 -2.23
CA LEU A 56 -11.92 5.60 -2.20
C LEU A 56 -11.36 6.06 -0.86
N HIS A 57 -10.50 5.26 -0.25
CA HIS A 57 -9.89 5.56 1.03
C HIS A 57 -8.54 6.26 0.82
N VAL A 58 -8.43 7.48 1.32
CA VAL A 58 -7.18 8.26 1.33
C VAL A 58 -6.90 8.75 2.75
N GLY A 59 -5.64 8.89 3.13
CA GLY A 59 -5.23 9.30 4.47
C GLY A 59 -4.14 10.36 4.45
N THR A 60 -3.54 10.60 5.61
CA THR A 60 -2.27 11.31 5.67
C THR A 60 -1.17 10.51 4.97
N TYR A 61 -0.02 11.15 4.75
CA TYR A 61 1.15 10.46 4.20
C TYR A 61 1.53 9.26 5.06
N GLU A 62 1.61 9.47 6.38
CA GLU A 62 1.95 8.45 7.36
C GLU A 62 0.96 7.28 7.29
N ALA A 63 -0.34 7.56 7.32
CA ALA A 63 -1.39 6.54 7.26
C ALA A 63 -1.29 5.66 6.00
N ALA A 64 -0.95 6.27 4.86
CA ALA A 64 -0.75 5.52 3.62
C ALA A 64 0.46 4.59 3.72
N ILE A 65 1.59 5.06 4.27
CA ILE A 65 2.79 4.23 4.47
C ILE A 65 2.55 3.13 5.50
N GLU A 66 1.86 3.42 6.60
CA GLU A 66 1.52 2.42 7.63
C GLU A 66 0.65 1.31 7.04
N ASN A 67 -0.36 1.66 6.25
CA ASN A 67 -1.24 0.70 5.60
C ASN A 67 -0.46 -0.20 4.62
N MET A 68 0.46 0.36 3.84
CA MET A 68 1.35 -0.45 2.98
C MET A 68 2.16 -1.45 3.80
N LEU A 69 2.85 -1.00 4.85
CA LEU A 69 3.68 -1.88 5.68
C LEU A 69 2.86 -2.99 6.33
N ARG A 70 1.66 -2.66 6.83
CA ARG A 70 0.70 -3.65 7.34
C ARG A 70 0.27 -4.66 6.27
N ARG A 71 0.01 -4.23 5.04
CA ARG A 71 -0.34 -5.14 3.94
C ARG A 71 0.81 -6.09 3.60
N MET A 72 2.03 -5.57 3.59
CA MET A 72 3.23 -6.39 3.40
C MET A 72 3.37 -7.46 4.49
N SER A 73 3.14 -7.11 5.76
CA SER A 73 3.28 -8.07 6.88
C SER A 73 2.10 -9.03 7.03
N ASP A 74 0.86 -8.55 6.84
CA ASP A 74 -0.35 -9.27 7.25
C ASP A 74 -1.12 -9.90 6.06
N GLN A 75 -0.87 -9.44 4.84
CA GLN A 75 -1.65 -9.81 3.65
C GLN A 75 -0.81 -10.43 2.52
N ASP A 76 0.42 -10.84 2.81
CA ASP A 76 1.36 -11.46 1.87
C ASP A 76 1.73 -10.59 0.64
N ASP A 77 1.41 -9.29 0.68
CA ASP A 77 1.73 -8.35 -0.40
C ASP A 77 3.22 -7.94 -0.42
N ALA A 78 4.07 -8.54 0.44
CA ALA A 78 5.46 -8.14 0.58
C ALA A 78 6.30 -8.29 -0.71
N HIS A 79 5.83 -9.07 -1.68
CA HIS A 79 6.47 -9.27 -2.99
C HIS A 79 5.94 -8.32 -4.08
N GLU A 80 4.83 -7.63 -3.83
CA GLU A 80 4.15 -6.78 -4.81
C GLU A 80 4.87 -5.45 -5.06
N GLN A 81 4.66 -4.89 -6.26
CA GLN A 81 5.07 -3.52 -6.57
C GLN A 81 3.99 -2.55 -6.05
N PHE A 82 4.36 -1.70 -5.10
CA PHE A 82 3.49 -0.66 -4.59
C PHE A 82 3.71 0.67 -5.31
N TYR A 83 2.72 1.54 -5.22
CA TYR A 83 2.74 2.91 -5.71
C TYR A 83 2.20 3.82 -4.62
N LEU A 84 2.87 4.96 -4.41
CA LEU A 84 2.38 6.03 -3.56
C LEU A 84 1.69 7.07 -4.43
N TYR A 85 0.44 7.39 -4.07
CA TYR A 85 -0.36 8.41 -4.72
C TYR A 85 -0.55 9.62 -3.80
N ARG A 86 -0.39 10.82 -4.35
CA ARG A 86 -0.86 12.08 -3.78
C ARG A 86 -2.14 12.49 -4.49
N VAL A 87 -3.17 12.78 -3.72
CA VAL A 87 -4.52 13.07 -4.17
C VAL A 87 -4.88 14.51 -3.78
N GLN A 88 -5.28 15.30 -4.76
CA GLN A 88 -5.93 16.60 -4.53
C GLN A 88 -7.42 16.45 -4.72
N LEU A 89 -8.19 17.04 -3.82
CA LEU A 89 -9.64 17.12 -3.94
C LEU A 89 -10.05 18.35 -4.74
N HIS A 90 -11.22 18.31 -5.35
CA HIS A 90 -11.79 19.47 -6.01
C HIS A 90 -12.03 20.59 -4.99
N PRO A 91 -11.79 21.88 -5.32
CA PRO A 91 -12.11 22.98 -4.43
C PRO A 91 -13.59 23.04 -4.02
N GLU A 92 -14.47 22.46 -4.85
CA GLU A 92 -15.91 22.35 -4.63
C GLU A 92 -16.32 21.09 -3.87
N SER A 93 -15.37 20.22 -3.49
CA SER A 93 -15.67 19.05 -2.66
C SER A 93 -16.22 19.49 -1.31
N ILE A 94 -17.34 18.90 -0.93
CA ILE A 94 -18.01 19.18 0.34
C ILE A 94 -17.66 18.06 1.29
N ILE A 95 -16.96 18.41 2.37
CA ILE A 95 -16.57 17.50 3.44
C ILE A 95 -17.67 17.50 4.51
N GLU A 96 -18.11 16.31 4.91
CA GLU A 96 -19.07 16.15 6.01
C GLU A 96 -18.56 16.90 7.27
N PRO A 97 -19.38 17.74 7.90
CA PRO A 97 -18.97 18.47 9.09
C PRO A 97 -18.59 17.55 10.26
N GLY A 98 -17.40 17.78 10.82
CA GLY A 98 -16.88 17.02 11.97
C GLY A 98 -15.88 15.93 11.60
N VAL A 99 -15.55 15.10 12.59
CA VAL A 99 -14.71 13.91 12.43
C VAL A 99 -15.50 12.74 13.00
N HIS A 100 -15.74 11.73 12.18
CA HIS A 100 -16.62 10.63 12.51
C HIS A 100 -15.85 9.36 12.88
N LYS A 101 -16.58 8.34 13.32
CA LYS A 101 -16.01 6.99 13.48
C LYS A 101 -15.86 6.33 12.12
N GLU A 102 -14.86 5.48 11.98
CA GLU A 102 -14.69 4.66 10.78
C GLU A 102 -15.98 3.89 10.46
N PRO A 103 -16.51 3.96 9.22
CA PRO A 103 -17.68 3.20 8.84
C PRO A 103 -17.39 1.69 8.91
N THR A 104 -18.22 0.94 9.62
CA THR A 104 -17.89 -0.44 10.03
C THR A 104 -18.35 -1.54 9.07
N ASN A 105 -18.75 -1.24 7.83
CA ASN A 105 -19.35 -2.29 7.01
C ASN A 105 -18.35 -3.42 6.69
N PHE A 106 -18.90 -4.63 6.54
CA PHE A 106 -18.18 -5.91 6.65
C PHE A 106 -17.17 -6.17 5.51
N VAL A 107 -17.17 -5.32 4.48
CA VAL A 107 -16.37 -5.46 3.25
C VAL A 107 -15.39 -4.29 3.07
N GLY A 108 -15.42 -3.27 3.93
CA GLY A 108 -14.58 -2.08 3.79
C GLY A 108 -15.00 -1.13 2.66
N ASP A 109 -16.10 -1.42 1.97
CA ASP A 109 -16.64 -0.60 0.87
C ASP A 109 -17.60 0.46 1.43
N VAL A 110 -17.17 1.69 1.68
CA VAL A 110 -18.08 2.75 2.16
C VAL A 110 -18.94 3.28 1.00
N VAL A 111 -20.27 3.24 1.15
CA VAL A 111 -21.19 3.96 0.26
C VAL A 111 -21.47 5.32 0.88
N LEU A 112 -20.98 6.39 0.26
CA LEU A 112 -21.03 7.73 0.87
C LEU A 112 -22.46 8.22 1.11
N GLU A 113 -23.40 7.85 0.25
CA GLU A 113 -24.82 8.21 0.39
C GLU A 113 -25.47 7.63 1.66
N GLU A 114 -24.90 6.56 2.24
CA GLU A 114 -25.40 5.94 3.46
C GLU A 114 -24.86 6.61 4.74
N VAL A 115 -23.74 7.33 4.63
CA VAL A 115 -23.01 7.88 5.80
C VAL A 115 -22.90 9.40 5.82
N CYS A 116 -23.11 10.05 4.67
CA CYS A 116 -23.04 11.49 4.51
C CYS A 116 -24.43 12.11 4.33
N THR A 117 -24.53 13.40 4.63
CA THR A 117 -25.71 14.20 4.25
C THR A 117 -25.81 14.34 2.72
N PRO A 118 -27.03 14.47 2.14
CA PRO A 118 -27.17 14.63 0.69
C PRO A 118 -26.37 15.81 0.14
N GLY A 119 -25.58 15.56 -0.91
CA GLY A 119 -24.70 16.56 -1.54
C GLY A 119 -23.26 16.58 -1.02
N VAL A 120 -22.96 15.85 0.05
CA VAL A 120 -21.58 15.66 0.54
C VAL A 120 -20.91 14.50 -0.20
N ASN A 121 -19.66 14.72 -0.61
CA ASN A 121 -18.90 13.76 -1.43
C ASN A 121 -17.56 13.34 -0.79
N VAL A 122 -17.32 13.76 0.46
CA VAL A 122 -16.14 13.41 1.25
C VAL A 122 -16.54 13.17 2.71
N TYR A 123 -16.20 12.00 3.25
CA TYR A 123 -16.43 11.62 4.64
C TYR A 123 -15.12 11.56 5.42
N ARG A 124 -15.00 12.34 6.50
CA ARG A 124 -13.78 12.38 7.33
C ARG A 124 -13.96 11.56 8.60
N TYR A 125 -13.07 10.59 8.84
CA TYR A 125 -13.18 9.69 9.98
C TYR A 125 -11.83 9.45 10.67
N VAL A 126 -11.90 9.02 11.93
CA VAL A 126 -10.75 8.47 12.66
C VAL A 126 -10.61 7.00 12.26
N ASN A 127 -9.46 6.65 11.69
CA ASN A 127 -9.10 5.28 11.37
C ASN A 127 -8.87 4.49 12.66
N THR A 128 -9.50 3.34 12.76
CA THR A 128 -9.44 2.46 13.93
C THR A 128 -8.83 1.09 13.62
N ARG A 129 -8.69 0.75 12.33
CA ARG A 129 -8.22 -0.56 11.87
C ARG A 129 -6.83 -0.51 11.29
N GLU A 130 -6.62 0.27 10.23
CA GLU A 130 -5.40 0.19 9.42
C GLU A 130 -4.28 1.06 9.99
N ASP A 131 -4.64 2.22 10.52
CA ASP A 131 -3.75 3.16 11.22
C ASP A 131 -4.52 3.80 12.40
N PRO A 132 -4.46 3.18 13.58
CA PRO A 132 -5.26 3.61 14.72
C PRO A 132 -4.97 5.06 15.13
N SER A 133 -6.02 5.89 15.15
CA SER A 133 -6.03 7.30 15.56
C SER A 133 -5.60 8.31 14.49
N SER A 134 -5.35 7.89 13.24
CA SER A 134 -5.15 8.85 12.14
C SER A 134 -6.46 9.30 11.52
N ILE A 135 -6.41 10.46 10.85
CA ILE A 135 -7.56 11.00 10.12
C ILE A 135 -7.45 10.53 8.67
N SER A 136 -8.51 9.87 8.20
CA SER A 136 -8.66 9.44 6.82
C SER A 136 -9.94 10.02 6.21
N LEU A 137 -9.99 10.00 4.88
CA LEU A 137 -11.16 10.34 4.10
C LEU A 137 -11.64 9.13 3.32
N ALA A 138 -12.95 9.00 3.23
CA ALA A 138 -13.63 8.21 2.21
C ALA A 138 -14.16 9.21 1.18
N VAL A 139 -13.70 9.12 -0.07
CA VAL A 139 -13.98 10.12 -1.11
C VAL A 139 -14.68 9.50 -2.29
N ASN A 140 -15.65 10.20 -2.88
CA ASN A 140 -16.17 9.80 -4.17
C ASN A 140 -15.08 10.02 -5.22
N VAL A 141 -14.98 9.16 -6.24
CA VAL A 141 -14.02 9.36 -7.34
C VAL A 141 -14.19 10.73 -8.01
N LYS A 142 -15.41 11.25 -8.11
CA LYS A 142 -15.71 12.59 -8.66
C LYS A 142 -15.23 13.74 -7.78
N ALA A 143 -14.89 13.49 -6.51
CA ALA A 143 -14.30 14.49 -5.62
C ALA A 143 -12.78 14.65 -5.84
N ILE A 144 -12.15 13.75 -6.59
CA ILE A 144 -10.72 13.81 -6.91
C ILE A 144 -10.51 14.78 -8.08
N HIS A 145 -9.67 15.78 -7.86
CA HIS A 145 -9.26 16.75 -8.89
C HIS A 145 -8.03 16.27 -9.65
N SER A 146 -7.00 15.81 -8.94
CA SER A 146 -5.78 15.31 -9.56
C SER A 146 -5.10 14.25 -8.70
N VAL A 147 -4.32 13.39 -9.35
CA VAL A 147 -3.55 12.32 -8.73
C VAL A 147 -2.15 12.30 -9.31
N GLN A 148 -1.15 12.39 -8.44
CA GLN A 148 0.26 12.17 -8.76
C GLN A 148 0.71 10.85 -8.17
N GLY A 149 1.51 10.06 -8.89
CA GLY A 149 1.92 8.73 -8.45
C GLY A 149 3.40 8.48 -8.66
N ILE A 150 4.05 7.81 -7.71
CA ILE A 150 5.40 7.26 -7.87
C ILE A 150 5.43 5.78 -7.48
N PRO A 151 6.27 4.95 -8.13
CA PRO A 151 6.53 3.60 -7.64
C PRO A 151 7.29 3.67 -6.31
N ILE A 152 6.96 2.75 -5.40
CA ILE A 152 7.66 2.53 -4.13
C ILE A 152 7.95 1.03 -3.97
N PRO A 153 9.11 0.61 -3.43
CA PRO A 153 10.16 1.39 -2.77
C PRO A 153 10.84 2.43 -3.66
N LEU A 154 11.41 3.47 -3.05
CA LEU A 154 12.20 4.44 -3.82
C LEU A 154 13.43 3.75 -4.43
N PRO A 155 13.81 4.07 -5.68
CA PRO A 155 15.03 3.52 -6.26
C PRO A 155 16.24 4.06 -5.50
N VAL A 156 17.10 3.13 -5.11
CA VAL A 156 18.40 3.37 -4.44
C VAL A 156 19.50 2.87 -5.36
N GLU A 157 20.57 3.65 -5.49
CA GLU A 157 21.71 3.26 -6.31
C GLU A 157 22.39 2.01 -5.74
N THR A 158 22.79 1.08 -6.60
CA THR A 158 23.51 -0.14 -6.19
C THR A 158 24.86 0.17 -5.54
N ALA A 159 25.46 1.30 -5.90
CA ALA A 159 26.68 1.83 -5.30
C ALA A 159 26.48 2.45 -3.90
N ASP A 160 25.24 2.53 -3.39
CA ASP A 160 25.00 2.97 -2.02
C ASP A 160 25.83 2.11 -1.05
N PRO A 161 26.63 2.73 -0.15
CA PRO A 161 27.53 1.99 0.72
C PRO A 161 26.82 0.99 1.63
N TRP A 162 25.58 1.27 2.06
CA TRP A 162 24.81 0.33 2.87
C TRP A 162 24.31 -0.84 2.03
N VAL A 163 23.76 -0.58 0.83
CA VAL A 163 23.33 -1.63 -0.11
C VAL A 163 24.48 -2.55 -0.48
N SER A 164 25.64 -1.99 -0.86
CA SER A 164 26.84 -2.77 -1.20
C SER A 164 27.31 -3.68 -0.07
N ARG A 165 27.28 -3.20 1.18
CA ARG A 165 27.62 -4.02 2.36
C ARG A 165 26.56 -5.10 2.63
N ALA A 166 25.28 -4.79 2.45
CA ALA A 166 24.20 -5.75 2.60
C ALA A 166 24.32 -6.89 1.57
N SER A 167 24.59 -6.57 0.30
CA SER A 167 24.84 -7.56 -0.75
C SER A 167 26.01 -8.47 -0.41
N ALA A 168 27.14 -7.89 0.05
CA ALA A 168 28.32 -8.67 0.43
C ALA A 168 28.03 -9.64 1.59
N ARG A 169 27.22 -9.23 2.57
CA ARG A 169 26.80 -10.08 3.70
C ARG A 169 25.92 -11.23 3.24
N LEU A 170 24.95 -10.99 2.34
CA LEU A 170 24.09 -12.03 1.79
C LEU A 170 24.87 -13.04 0.94
N LEU A 171 25.77 -12.56 0.08
CA LEU A 171 26.64 -13.43 -0.72
C LEU A 171 27.57 -14.27 0.14
N HIS A 172 28.14 -13.69 1.20
CA HIS A 172 28.92 -14.44 2.17
C HIS A 172 28.06 -15.51 2.86
N ALA A 173 26.87 -15.15 3.33
CA ALA A 173 25.93 -16.10 3.95
C ALA A 173 25.53 -17.23 3.00
N ALA A 174 25.44 -16.98 1.69
CA ALA A 174 25.13 -17.99 0.68
C ALA A 174 26.24 -19.04 0.52
N SER A 175 27.47 -18.72 0.91
CA SER A 175 28.59 -19.67 0.92
C SER A 175 28.66 -20.54 2.19
N LEU A 176 27.83 -20.24 3.20
CA LEU A 176 27.86 -20.94 4.48
C LEU A 176 26.96 -22.20 4.44
N PRO A 177 27.32 -23.26 5.20
CA PRO A 177 26.44 -24.41 5.34
C PRO A 177 25.14 -24.02 6.05
N ILE A 178 24.12 -24.88 5.91
CA ILE A 178 22.86 -24.73 6.64
C ILE A 178 23.16 -24.72 8.15
N PRO A 179 22.70 -23.71 8.91
CA PRO A 179 22.94 -23.64 10.35
C PRO A 179 22.37 -24.86 11.08
N GLU A 180 23.15 -25.40 12.01
CA GLU A 180 22.67 -26.49 12.88
C GLU A 180 21.56 -25.99 13.83
N PRO A 181 20.48 -26.77 14.01
CA PRO A 181 19.39 -26.39 14.91
C PRO A 181 19.85 -26.39 16.37
N LYS A 182 19.54 -25.32 17.09
CA LYS A 182 20.01 -25.09 18.47
C LYS A 182 19.17 -25.78 19.53
N ASN A 183 17.91 -26.13 19.21
CA ASN A 183 16.98 -26.71 20.18
C ASN A 183 16.03 -27.74 19.54
N ALA A 184 15.30 -28.47 20.39
CA ALA A 184 14.37 -29.51 19.94
C ALA A 184 13.22 -28.95 19.07
N LEU A 185 12.77 -27.73 19.34
CA LEU A 185 11.68 -27.09 18.59
C LEU A 185 12.09 -26.71 17.16
N GLU A 186 13.34 -26.25 16.97
CA GLU A 186 13.92 -26.00 15.66
C GLU A 186 14.11 -27.29 14.86
N ARG A 187 14.49 -28.39 15.51
CA ARG A 187 14.59 -29.72 14.88
C ARG A 187 13.24 -30.25 14.38
N MET A 188 12.13 -29.80 14.95
CA MET A 188 10.79 -30.19 14.53
C MET A 188 10.28 -29.38 13.32
N ARG A 189 11.00 -28.33 12.87
CA ARG A 189 10.60 -27.56 11.69
C ARG A 189 10.81 -28.39 10.42
N ARG A 190 9.82 -28.38 9.52
CA ARG A 190 9.90 -29.06 8.21
C ARG A 190 10.97 -28.47 7.30
N VAL A 191 11.26 -27.18 7.44
CA VAL A 191 12.28 -26.45 6.68
C VAL A 191 13.12 -25.64 7.67
N LEU A 192 14.43 -25.89 7.69
CA LEU A 192 15.37 -25.11 8.48
C LEU A 192 15.73 -23.83 7.70
N PRO A 193 15.82 -22.67 8.37
CA PRO A 193 16.22 -21.44 7.69
C PRO A 193 17.67 -21.55 7.20
N THR A 194 17.94 -21.08 5.98
CA THR A 194 19.31 -21.02 5.44
C THR A 194 20.10 -19.90 6.12
N ALA A 195 21.43 -19.94 6.02
CA ALA A 195 22.27 -18.85 6.51
C ALA A 195 21.89 -17.51 5.83
N VAL A 196 21.48 -17.56 4.56
CA VAL A 196 21.02 -16.39 3.79
C VAL A 196 19.72 -15.84 4.36
N THR A 197 18.71 -16.69 4.58
CA THR A 197 17.42 -16.25 5.17
C THR A 197 17.63 -15.61 6.54
N LEU A 198 18.51 -16.17 7.37
CA LEU A 198 18.84 -15.57 8.67
C LEU A 198 19.55 -14.22 8.54
N GLU A 199 20.43 -14.07 7.55
CA GLU A 199 21.14 -12.81 7.31
C GLU A 199 20.20 -11.74 6.76
N ALA A 200 19.30 -12.10 5.85
CA ALA A 200 18.23 -11.22 5.36
C ALA A 200 17.35 -10.71 6.52
N GLN A 201 16.95 -11.58 7.44
CA GLN A 201 16.20 -11.20 8.65
C GLN A 201 16.98 -10.22 9.55
N LYS A 202 18.30 -10.38 9.68
CA LYS A 202 19.13 -9.42 10.44
C LYS A 202 19.16 -8.07 9.75
N LEU A 203 19.35 -8.02 8.44
CA LEU A 203 19.34 -6.79 7.65
C LEU A 203 18.01 -6.05 7.77
N THR A 204 16.88 -6.77 7.66
CA THR A 204 15.54 -6.19 7.88
C THR A 204 15.43 -5.57 9.27
N LYS A 205 15.85 -6.29 10.32
CA LYS A 205 15.84 -5.77 11.71
C LYS A 205 16.73 -4.55 11.89
N GLU A 206 17.93 -4.56 11.32
CA GLU A 206 18.86 -3.41 11.39
C GLU A 206 18.22 -2.15 10.79
N VAL A 207 17.52 -2.28 9.66
CA VAL A 207 16.82 -1.16 9.04
C VAL A 207 15.61 -0.72 9.86
N ALA A 208 14.81 -1.68 10.34
CA ALA A 208 13.64 -1.45 11.18
C ALA A 208 13.98 -0.73 12.49
N LEU A 209 15.16 -0.96 13.08
CA LEU A 209 15.57 -0.30 14.33
C LEU A 209 15.63 1.23 14.22
N ALA A 210 15.86 1.76 13.02
CA ALA A 210 15.85 3.20 12.78
C ALA A 210 14.45 3.77 12.47
N MET A 211 13.40 2.95 12.57
CA MET A 211 12.01 3.38 12.42
C MET A 211 11.36 3.70 13.77
N PRO A 212 10.26 4.50 13.77
CA PRO A 212 9.38 4.64 14.92
C PRO A 212 8.93 3.28 15.47
N ALA A 213 8.78 3.16 16.79
CA ALA A 213 8.52 1.88 17.46
C ALA A 213 7.32 1.12 16.88
N GLY A 214 6.22 1.82 16.57
CA GLY A 214 5.01 1.21 16.00
C GLY A 214 5.17 0.60 14.60
N LEU A 215 6.21 0.99 13.85
CA LEU A 215 6.46 0.50 12.50
C LEU A 215 7.50 -0.62 12.45
N ARG A 216 8.29 -0.82 13.52
CA ARG A 216 9.41 -1.78 13.51
C ARG A 216 8.93 -3.21 13.27
N ASP A 217 7.85 -3.59 13.94
CA ASP A 217 7.30 -4.94 13.85
C ASP A 217 6.50 -5.17 12.56
N ARG A 218 6.08 -4.09 11.89
CA ARG A 218 5.39 -4.11 10.59
C ARG A 218 6.35 -4.05 9.40
N PHE A 219 7.61 -3.73 9.64
CA PHE A 219 8.63 -3.68 8.59
C PHE A 219 9.12 -5.09 8.27
N ASP A 220 8.27 -5.85 7.59
CA ASP A 220 8.62 -7.17 7.06
C ASP A 220 8.72 -7.12 5.54
N VAL A 221 9.83 -7.60 5.01
CA VAL A 221 10.16 -7.51 3.60
C VAL A 221 10.54 -8.89 3.11
N HIS A 222 9.76 -9.37 2.14
CA HIS A 222 9.99 -10.68 1.54
C HIS A 222 11.38 -10.75 0.92
N PHE A 223 12.09 -11.83 1.25
CA PHE A 223 13.36 -12.22 0.67
C PHE A 223 13.19 -13.55 -0.06
N ASP A 224 13.64 -13.58 -1.31
CA ASP A 224 13.67 -14.78 -2.14
C ASP A 224 15.12 -15.18 -2.44
N ASP A 225 15.53 -16.37 -1.99
CA ASP A 225 16.86 -16.92 -2.23
C ASP A 225 17.19 -17.02 -3.73
N ALA A 226 16.20 -17.23 -4.61
CA ALA A 226 16.42 -17.29 -6.06
C ALA A 226 16.78 -15.92 -6.64
N SER A 227 16.16 -14.85 -6.13
CA SER A 227 16.45 -13.47 -6.53
C SER A 227 17.89 -13.03 -6.23
N LEU A 228 18.51 -13.60 -5.19
CA LEU A 228 19.88 -13.24 -4.79
C LEU A 228 20.92 -13.54 -5.89
N GLN A 229 20.73 -14.62 -6.65
CA GLN A 229 21.65 -14.97 -7.74
C GLN A 229 21.49 -14.06 -8.96
N ALA A 230 20.27 -13.58 -9.21
CA ALA A 230 19.99 -12.69 -10.34
C ALA A 230 20.44 -11.26 -10.07
N ASP A 231 20.16 -10.74 -8.87
CA ASP A 231 20.57 -9.41 -8.44
C ASP A 231 20.84 -9.38 -6.92
N PRO A 232 22.12 -9.50 -6.51
CA PRO A 232 22.49 -9.44 -5.10
C PRO A 232 22.20 -8.10 -4.41
N SER A 233 21.91 -7.04 -5.16
CA SER A 233 21.60 -5.72 -4.63
C SER A 233 20.11 -5.49 -4.41
N ALA A 234 19.24 -6.26 -5.08
CA ALA A 234 17.79 -6.05 -5.08
C ALA A 234 17.20 -5.95 -3.67
N PHE A 235 17.53 -6.90 -2.79
CA PHE A 235 17.00 -6.92 -1.43
C PHE A 235 17.48 -5.72 -0.59
N GLY A 236 18.77 -5.39 -0.67
CA GLY A 236 19.32 -4.22 0.00
C GLY A 236 18.68 -2.93 -0.50
N SER A 237 18.58 -2.76 -1.82
CA SER A 237 17.93 -1.61 -2.45
C SER A 237 16.46 -1.49 -2.03
N LYS A 238 15.73 -2.61 -1.95
CA LYS A 238 14.33 -2.65 -1.47
C LYS A 238 14.22 -2.18 -0.02
N LEU A 239 15.06 -2.72 0.88
CA LEU A 239 15.06 -2.32 2.30
C LEU A 239 15.37 -0.83 2.47
N ALA A 240 16.42 -0.33 1.79
CA ALA A 240 16.82 1.07 1.86
C ALA A 240 15.74 2.00 1.29
N GLY A 241 15.16 1.63 0.14
CA GLY A 241 14.11 2.39 -0.53
C GLY A 241 12.82 2.50 0.27
N LEU A 242 12.43 1.44 0.98
CA LEU A 242 11.26 1.47 1.87
C LEU A 242 11.55 2.29 3.13
N ALA A 243 12.77 2.19 3.68
CA ALA A 243 13.15 2.96 4.85
C ALA A 243 13.15 4.47 4.60
N GLU A 244 13.48 4.90 3.38
CA GLU A 244 13.49 6.31 3.00
C GLU A 244 12.08 6.94 3.03
N LEU A 245 11.02 6.14 2.83
CA LEU A 245 9.63 6.59 2.97
C LEU A 245 9.36 7.12 4.39
N VAL A 246 9.94 6.48 5.40
CA VAL A 246 9.75 6.87 6.80
C VAL A 246 10.80 7.89 7.24
N ARG A 247 12.05 7.72 6.83
CA ARG A 247 13.18 8.54 7.31
C ARG A 247 13.23 9.92 6.67
N ASN A 248 12.77 10.07 5.44
CA ASN A 248 12.88 11.32 4.69
C ASN A 248 11.63 11.62 3.85
N PRO A 249 10.46 11.79 4.49
CA PRO A 249 9.20 12.05 3.79
C PRO A 249 9.30 13.27 2.88
N ARG A 250 10.10 14.30 3.24
CA ARG A 250 10.33 15.49 2.41
C ARG A 250 10.95 15.17 1.05
N ALA A 251 11.87 14.21 0.97
CA ALA A 251 12.45 13.81 -0.31
C ALA A 251 11.43 13.08 -1.18
N VAL A 252 10.58 12.26 -0.58
CA VAL A 252 9.47 11.57 -1.26
C VAL A 252 8.49 12.58 -1.84
N LEU A 253 8.08 13.57 -1.05
CA LEU A 253 7.17 14.62 -1.48
C LEU A 253 7.73 15.45 -2.64
N ARG A 254 9.04 15.77 -2.63
CA ARG A 254 9.69 16.43 -3.78
C ARG A 254 9.67 15.58 -5.05
N ARG A 255 9.74 14.25 -4.91
CA ARG A 255 9.61 13.33 -6.05
C ARG A 255 8.20 13.34 -6.63
N LEU A 256 7.19 13.42 -5.77
CA LEU A 256 5.79 13.61 -6.17
C LEU A 256 5.56 14.98 -6.83
N ASP A 257 6.24 16.04 -6.37
CA ASP A 257 6.19 17.38 -7.01
C ASP A 257 6.71 17.38 -8.46
N GLN A 258 7.51 16.38 -8.83
CA GLN A 258 8.03 16.21 -10.20
C GLN A 258 7.12 15.37 -11.09
N GLN A 259 6.05 14.78 -10.53
CA GLN A 259 5.09 14.00 -11.30
C GLN A 259 3.97 14.91 -11.84
N PRO A 260 3.43 14.59 -13.03
CA PRO A 260 2.30 15.31 -13.60
C PRO A 260 1.03 15.17 -12.75
#